data_AF-A0A2V8SCD7-F1
#
_entry.id   AF-A0A2V8SCD7-F1
#
_cell.length_a   1.000
_cell.length_b   1.000
_cell.length_c   1.000
_cell.angle_alpha   90.00
_cell.angle_beta   90.00
_cell.angle_gamma   90.00
#
_symmetry.space_group_name_H-M   'P 1'
#
loop_
_entity.id
_entity.type
_entity.pdbx_description
1 polymer ?
#
loop_
_entity_poly.entity_id
_entity_poly.type
_entity_poly.pdbx_seq_one_letter_code
_entity_poly.pdbx_strand_id
1 'polypeptide(L)'
;MPPRAGATKRASRSTSRRPSRSRVITIRGSDDDLGIAVLAGPGNLVTTNDVSGVGGSGIAVNTSGNRVVGNVSSGNGCGICSSGSANQNVFERNHTTGNTSYGILMEGDFNLLDGNVSEGSGNSGIALSGTGNAYRNNMLRGNTGGAVIGVATDAGGNIL
;
A
#
# COMPACT_ATOMS: atom_id res chain seq x y z
N MET A 1 0.61 55.21 -43.34
CA MET A 1 1.33 53.97 -42.95
C MET A 1 1.84 54.10 -41.52
N PRO A 2 1.37 53.25 -40.60
CA PRO A 2 2.11 52.88 -39.38
C PRO A 2 2.41 51.36 -39.35
N PRO A 3 3.36 50.90 -38.50
CA PRO A 3 3.99 49.58 -38.65
C PRO A 3 3.22 48.42 -38.00
N ARG A 4 3.41 47.23 -38.58
CA ARG A 4 2.98 45.90 -38.10
C ARG A 4 3.50 45.62 -36.68
N ALA A 5 2.59 45.32 -35.76
CA ALA A 5 2.91 44.70 -34.48
C ALA A 5 2.99 43.17 -34.65
N GLY A 6 4.20 42.62 -34.60
CA GLY A 6 4.44 41.22 -34.31
C GLY A 6 5.20 41.12 -32.99
N ALA A 7 4.67 40.38 -32.02
CA ALA A 7 5.45 39.92 -30.86
C ALA A 7 4.77 38.76 -30.12
N THR A 8 5.40 37.59 -30.26
CA THR A 8 5.71 36.59 -29.21
C THR A 8 4.59 35.89 -28.44
N LYS A 9 4.35 34.63 -28.85
CA LYS A 9 3.86 33.52 -28.00
C LYS A 9 4.74 33.39 -26.75
N ARG A 10 4.20 33.66 -25.56
CA ARG A 10 4.79 33.23 -24.28
C ARG A 10 4.51 31.73 -24.11
N ALA A 11 5.58 30.94 -24.15
CA ALA A 11 5.54 29.54 -23.75
C ALA A 11 5.27 29.46 -22.24
N SER A 12 4.12 28.90 -21.86
CA SER A 12 3.82 28.48 -20.50
C SER A 12 4.74 27.31 -20.15
N ARG A 13 5.81 27.59 -19.39
CA ARG A 13 6.64 26.55 -18.79
C ARG A 13 5.82 25.86 -17.69
N SER A 14 5.34 24.66 -18.00
CA SER A 14 4.83 23.70 -17.02
C SER A 14 5.93 23.43 -15.99
N THR A 15 5.79 24.05 -14.81
CA THR A 15 6.62 23.70 -13.66
C THR A 15 6.17 22.32 -13.19
N SER A 16 6.98 21.31 -13.51
CA SER A 16 6.93 19.98 -12.94
C SER A 16 6.84 20.08 -11.42
N ARG A 17 5.62 19.93 -10.89
CA ARG A 17 5.39 19.71 -9.47
C ARG A 17 5.95 18.32 -9.16
N ARG A 18 7.18 18.27 -8.65
CA ARG A 18 7.69 17.06 -8.00
C ARG A 18 6.67 16.66 -6.92
N PRO A 19 6.16 15.42 -6.91
CA PRO A 19 5.27 14.99 -5.85
C PRO A 19 6.02 15.15 -4.52
N SER A 20 5.42 15.89 -3.59
CA SER A 20 5.94 16.03 -2.23
C SER A 20 5.89 14.66 -1.57
N ARG A 21 7.05 14.08 -1.28
CA ARG A 21 7.13 12.87 -0.46
C ARG A 21 6.80 13.27 0.98
N SER A 22 5.60 12.91 1.43
CA SER A 22 5.22 13.01 2.84
C SER A 22 5.92 11.87 3.57
N ARG A 23 7.02 12.15 4.28
CA ARG A 23 7.63 11.18 5.19
C ARG A 23 6.86 11.24 6.51
N VAL A 24 5.95 10.29 6.72
CA VAL A 24 5.28 10.12 8.01
C VAL A 24 6.22 9.34 8.91
N ILE A 25 6.91 10.03 9.82
CA ILE A 25 7.72 9.40 10.85
C ILE A 25 6.78 9.05 12.00
N THR A 26 6.51 7.77 12.22
CA THR A 26 5.75 7.31 13.39
C THR A 26 6.49 7.66 14.68
N ILE A 27 5.77 8.15 15.68
CA ILE A 27 6.28 8.37 17.03
C ILE A 27 6.34 6.99 17.71
N ARG A 28 7.54 6.44 17.90
CA ARG A 28 7.71 5.18 18.63
C ARG A 28 7.18 5.35 20.06
N GLY A 29 6.25 4.49 20.47
CA GLY A 29 5.64 4.50 21.80
C GLY A 29 4.32 5.26 21.93
N SER A 30 3.59 5.53 20.83
CA SER A 30 2.16 5.85 20.95
C SER A 30 1.38 4.59 21.31
N ASP A 31 0.46 4.67 22.27
CA ASP A 31 -0.35 3.55 22.76
C ASP A 31 -1.10 2.77 21.66
N ASP A 32 -1.30 3.38 20.49
CA ASP A 32 -2.05 2.80 19.39
C ASP A 32 -1.26 1.80 18.53
N ASP A 33 0.09 1.73 18.62
CA ASP A 33 0.92 0.79 17.84
C ASP A 33 0.63 0.76 16.31
N LEU A 34 0.11 1.86 15.74
CA LEU A 34 -0.23 2.02 14.33
C LEU A 34 0.60 3.13 13.67
N GLY A 35 1.02 2.92 12.41
CA GLY A 35 1.72 3.95 11.64
C GLY A 35 0.78 4.92 10.93
N ILE A 36 -0.02 4.41 9.99
CA ILE A 36 -1.09 5.13 9.29
C ILE A 36 -2.38 4.32 9.43
N ALA A 37 -3.49 4.97 9.80
CA ALA A 37 -4.77 4.31 9.95
C ALA A 37 -5.87 4.97 9.11
N VAL A 38 -6.56 4.17 8.28
CA VAL A 38 -7.79 4.53 7.59
C VAL A 38 -8.96 3.93 8.36
N LEU A 39 -9.62 4.74 9.17
CA LEU A 39 -10.64 4.30 10.14
C LEU A 39 -12.08 4.66 9.73
N ALA A 40 -12.26 5.55 8.75
CA ALA A 40 -13.60 5.99 8.33
C ALA A 40 -13.67 6.33 6.84
N GLY A 41 -14.85 6.07 6.27
CA GLY A 41 -15.22 6.46 4.90
C GLY A 41 -14.55 5.64 3.79
N PRO A 42 -15.17 5.56 2.61
CA PRO A 42 -14.54 5.05 1.39
C PRO A 42 -13.80 6.15 0.61
N GLY A 43 -13.05 5.75 -0.42
CA GLY A 43 -12.42 6.69 -1.35
C GLY A 43 -11.15 7.35 -0.84
N ASN A 44 -10.55 6.83 0.25
CA ASN A 44 -9.27 7.32 0.73
C ASN A 44 -8.13 6.84 -0.17
N LEU A 45 -7.12 7.69 -0.35
CA LEU A 45 -5.88 7.37 -1.06
C LEU A 45 -4.69 7.50 -0.10
N VAL A 46 -4.05 6.38 0.20
CA VAL A 46 -2.79 6.33 0.96
C VAL A 46 -1.68 6.03 -0.03
N THR A 47 -0.82 7.02 -0.31
CA THR A 47 0.22 6.83 -1.34
C THR A 47 1.58 7.41 -0.98
N THR A 48 2.64 6.70 -1.39
CA THR A 48 4.03 7.17 -1.33
C THR A 48 4.49 7.51 0.08
N ASN A 49 4.01 6.77 1.08
CA ASN A 49 4.46 6.87 2.47
C ASN A 49 5.56 5.85 2.74
N ASP A 50 6.40 6.14 3.74
CA ASP A 50 7.43 5.26 4.27
C ASP A 50 7.18 5.12 5.77
N VAL A 51 6.73 3.93 6.20
CA VAL A 51 6.34 3.63 7.58
C VAL A 51 7.21 2.51 8.13
N SER A 52 7.82 2.71 9.30
CA SER A 52 8.76 1.72 9.83
C SER A 52 8.88 1.68 11.33
N GLY A 53 9.15 0.48 11.87
CA GLY A 53 9.51 0.28 13.28
C GLY A 53 8.36 0.48 14.25
N VAL A 54 7.13 0.17 13.84
CA VAL A 54 5.91 0.25 14.65
C VAL A 54 5.58 -1.12 15.23
N GLY A 55 5.18 -1.18 16.51
CA GLY A 55 4.87 -2.44 17.21
C GLY A 55 3.72 -3.23 16.57
N GLY A 56 2.71 -2.55 16.03
CA GLY A 56 1.55 -3.13 15.36
C GLY A 56 1.59 -2.96 13.84
N SER A 57 0.52 -2.41 13.25
CA SER A 57 0.42 -2.30 11.78
C SER A 57 1.07 -1.03 11.26
N GLY A 58 1.96 -1.15 10.27
CA GLY A 58 2.52 -0.01 9.58
C GLY A 58 1.40 0.80 8.90
N ILE A 59 0.60 0.15 8.06
CA ILE A 59 -0.59 0.76 7.45
C ILE A 59 -1.81 -0.11 7.77
N ALA A 60 -2.79 0.46 8.48
CA ALA A 60 -4.06 -0.17 8.80
C ALA A 60 -5.19 0.39 7.92
N VAL A 61 -5.93 -0.48 7.24
CA VAL A 61 -7.08 -0.12 6.41
C VAL A 61 -8.32 -0.85 6.93
N ASN A 62 -9.13 -0.17 7.75
CA ASN A 62 -10.25 -0.81 8.46
C ASN A 62 -11.62 -0.49 7.84
N THR A 63 -11.63 0.11 6.64
CA THR A 63 -12.85 0.46 5.90
C THR A 63 -12.75 0.00 4.45
N SER A 64 -13.88 0.08 3.74
CA SER A 64 -14.02 -0.40 2.37
C SER A 64 -13.73 0.66 1.32
N GLY A 65 -13.39 0.24 0.09
CA GLY A 65 -13.35 1.12 -1.08
C GLY A 65 -12.20 2.13 -1.10
N ASN A 66 -11.06 1.79 -0.51
CA ASN A 66 -9.87 2.62 -0.44
C ASN A 66 -8.76 2.13 -1.38
N ARG A 67 -7.78 3.00 -1.64
CA ARG A 67 -6.60 2.68 -2.45
C ARG A 67 -5.33 2.94 -1.67
N VAL A 68 -4.45 1.95 -1.61
CA VAL A 68 -3.15 2.02 -0.95
C VAL A 68 -2.08 1.74 -1.99
N VAL A 69 -1.32 2.77 -2.37
CA VAL A 69 -0.49 2.73 -3.59
C VAL A 69 0.94 3.20 -3.36
N GLY A 70 1.93 2.35 -3.67
CA GLY A 70 3.32 2.79 -3.71
C GLY A 70 3.91 3.14 -2.33
N ASN A 71 3.41 2.53 -1.26
CA ASN A 71 3.93 2.76 0.08
C ASN A 71 5.04 1.75 0.41
N VAL A 72 5.93 2.13 1.31
CA VAL A 72 6.95 1.27 1.91
C VAL A 72 6.59 1.05 3.37
N SER A 73 6.55 -0.21 3.81
CA SER A 73 6.23 -0.58 5.19
C SER A 73 7.23 -1.62 5.72
N SER A 74 8.08 -1.24 6.66
CA SER A 74 9.23 -2.08 7.08
C SER A 74 9.44 -2.21 8.58
N GLY A 75 9.84 -3.41 9.03
CA GLY A 75 10.16 -3.64 10.44
C GLY A 75 8.99 -3.39 11.40
N ASN A 76 7.75 -3.55 10.94
CA ASN A 76 6.55 -3.39 11.75
C ASN A 76 6.04 -4.74 12.26
N GLY A 77 5.08 -4.74 13.17
CA GLY A 77 4.30 -5.93 13.52
C GLY A 77 3.64 -6.56 12.29
N CYS A 78 2.85 -5.78 11.57
CA CYS A 78 2.31 -6.10 10.26
C CYS A 78 2.67 -5.00 9.26
N GLY A 79 3.02 -5.35 8.02
CA GLY A 79 3.34 -4.36 7.00
C GLY A 79 2.13 -3.51 6.62
N ILE A 80 1.14 -4.14 5.98
CA ILE A 80 -0.15 -3.53 5.63
C ILE A 80 -1.26 -4.50 6.04
N CYS A 81 -2.16 -4.09 6.93
CA CYS A 81 -3.20 -4.94 7.49
C CYS A 81 -4.59 -4.31 7.30
N SER A 82 -5.60 -5.15 7.09
CA SER A 82 -7.00 -4.75 7.08
C SER A 82 -7.80 -5.55 8.09
N SER A 83 -8.95 -5.02 8.51
CA SER A 83 -9.95 -5.78 9.27
C SER A 83 -10.88 -6.58 8.36
N GLY A 84 -11.62 -7.54 8.92
CA GLY A 84 -12.63 -8.34 8.20
C GLY A 84 -13.80 -7.55 7.59
N SER A 85 -13.96 -6.27 7.94
CA SER A 85 -14.96 -5.37 7.32
C SER A 85 -14.41 -4.53 6.17
N ALA A 86 -13.11 -4.62 5.88
CA ALA A 86 -12.43 -3.81 4.88
C ALA A 86 -12.52 -4.47 3.50
N ASN A 87 -13.62 -4.20 2.81
CA ASN A 87 -13.93 -4.84 1.53
C ASN A 87 -13.58 -3.94 0.33
N GLN A 88 -13.41 -4.53 -0.85
CA GLN A 88 -13.27 -3.77 -2.11
C GLN A 88 -12.15 -2.73 -2.11
N ASN A 89 -11.07 -2.98 -1.37
CA ASN A 89 -9.88 -2.15 -1.36
C ASN A 89 -8.89 -2.60 -2.42
N VAL A 90 -8.07 -1.66 -2.88
CA VAL A 90 -7.03 -1.91 -3.87
C VAL A 90 -5.66 -1.55 -3.30
N PHE A 91 -4.75 -2.54 -3.29
CA PHE A 91 -3.38 -2.42 -2.80
C PHE A 91 -2.44 -2.60 -3.98
N GLU A 92 -1.79 -1.53 -4.41
CA GLU A 92 -1.01 -1.53 -5.65
C GLU A 92 0.44 -1.10 -5.40
N ARG A 93 1.40 -1.90 -5.87
CA ARG A 93 2.83 -1.51 -5.89
C ARG A 93 3.38 -1.10 -4.53
N ASN A 94 2.85 -1.64 -3.45
CA ASN A 94 3.41 -1.44 -2.12
C ASN A 94 4.60 -2.37 -1.91
N HIS A 95 5.55 -1.96 -1.09
CA HIS A 95 6.70 -2.75 -0.71
C HIS A 95 6.70 -2.96 0.80
N THR A 96 6.59 -4.20 1.24
CA THR A 96 6.65 -4.56 2.65
C THR A 96 7.89 -5.41 2.92
N THR A 97 8.64 -5.10 3.98
CA THR A 97 9.95 -5.74 4.22
C THR A 97 10.23 -5.98 5.70
N GLY A 98 10.61 -7.20 6.07
CA GLY A 98 11.09 -7.51 7.42
C GLY A 98 10.06 -7.27 8.53
N ASN A 99 8.76 -7.41 8.24
CA ASN A 99 7.70 -7.28 9.24
C ASN A 99 7.61 -8.57 10.07
N THR A 100 7.34 -8.47 11.37
CA THR A 100 7.44 -9.64 12.28
C THR A 100 6.32 -10.66 12.08
N SER A 101 5.16 -10.25 11.56
CA SER A 101 4.07 -11.13 11.14
C SER A 101 3.90 -11.16 9.61
N TYR A 102 2.82 -10.60 9.08
CA TYR A 102 2.50 -10.59 7.66
C TYR A 102 3.12 -9.38 6.94
N GLY A 103 3.49 -9.59 5.69
CA GLY A 103 3.80 -8.49 4.79
C GLY A 103 2.53 -7.69 4.47
N ILE A 104 1.52 -8.36 3.91
CA ILE A 104 0.20 -7.80 3.63
C ILE A 104 -0.88 -8.79 4.09
N LEU A 105 -1.80 -8.38 4.96
CA LEU A 105 -2.96 -9.17 5.41
C LEU A 105 -4.26 -8.47 5.03
N MET A 106 -5.10 -9.12 4.25
CA MET A 106 -6.44 -8.64 3.91
C MET A 106 -7.49 -9.61 4.40
N GLU A 107 -8.31 -9.15 5.35
CA GLU A 107 -9.31 -10.01 5.98
C GLU A 107 -10.70 -9.92 5.35
N GLY A 108 -11.01 -8.82 4.67
CA GLY A 108 -12.30 -8.56 4.03
C GLY A 108 -12.44 -9.17 2.63
N ASP A 109 -13.61 -8.98 2.03
CA ASP A 109 -13.99 -9.52 0.74
C ASP A 109 -13.61 -8.61 -0.45
N PHE A 110 -13.44 -9.20 -1.63
CA PHE A 110 -13.30 -8.52 -2.92
C PHE A 110 -12.14 -7.50 -2.99
N ASN A 111 -11.08 -7.72 -2.23
CA ASN A 111 -9.86 -6.92 -2.25
C ASN A 111 -8.93 -7.35 -3.40
N LEU A 112 -8.21 -6.38 -3.97
CA LEU A 112 -7.23 -6.60 -5.02
C LEU A 112 -5.83 -6.21 -4.56
N LEU A 113 -4.89 -7.15 -4.64
CA LEU A 113 -3.46 -6.92 -4.41
C LEU A 113 -2.71 -7.07 -5.73
N ASP A 114 -2.22 -5.97 -6.29
CA ASP A 114 -1.57 -5.95 -7.60
C ASP A 114 -0.16 -5.36 -7.57
N GLY A 115 0.82 -6.10 -8.06
CA GLY A 115 2.17 -5.57 -8.25
C GLY A 115 2.92 -5.27 -6.96
N ASN A 116 2.51 -5.83 -5.82
CA ASN A 116 3.16 -5.60 -4.53
C ASN A 116 4.43 -6.45 -4.39
N VAL A 117 5.35 -5.96 -3.57
CA VAL A 117 6.56 -6.66 -3.17
C VAL A 117 6.48 -6.93 -1.67
N SER A 118 6.70 -8.18 -1.25
CA SER A 118 6.70 -8.57 0.16
C SER A 118 7.88 -9.49 0.45
N GLU A 119 8.81 -9.01 1.27
CA GLU A 119 10.11 -9.66 1.48
C GLU A 119 10.42 -9.86 2.96
N GLY A 120 10.83 -11.07 3.34
CA GLY A 120 11.40 -11.32 4.67
C GLY A 120 10.42 -11.18 5.85
N SER A 121 9.11 -11.34 5.62
CA SER A 121 8.12 -11.30 6.71
C SER A 121 8.20 -12.57 7.57
N GLY A 122 7.92 -12.43 8.87
CA GLY A 122 8.00 -13.55 9.83
C GLY A 122 6.90 -14.60 9.67
N ASN A 123 5.81 -14.27 8.97
CA ASN A 123 4.77 -15.19 8.52
C ASN A 123 4.70 -15.16 6.98
N SER A 124 3.52 -14.97 6.38
CA SER A 124 3.39 -14.97 4.93
C SER A 124 3.60 -13.60 4.29
N GLY A 125 4.01 -13.62 3.01
CA GLY A 125 4.15 -12.41 2.22
C GLY A 125 2.80 -11.71 2.00
N ILE A 126 1.80 -12.51 1.60
CA ILE A 126 0.38 -12.13 1.52
C ILE A 126 -0.45 -13.13 2.35
N ALA A 127 -1.40 -12.62 3.11
CA ALA A 127 -2.45 -13.41 3.75
C ALA A 127 -3.82 -12.86 3.34
N LEU A 128 -4.72 -13.74 2.91
CA LEU A 128 -6.08 -13.40 2.51
C LEU A 128 -7.08 -14.22 3.32
N SER A 129 -8.07 -13.56 3.90
CA SER A 129 -9.32 -14.18 4.34
C SER A 129 -10.51 -13.49 3.69
N GLY A 130 -11.70 -14.07 3.83
CA GLY A 130 -12.87 -13.65 3.07
C GLY A 130 -12.90 -14.27 1.67
N THR A 131 -13.74 -13.71 0.81
CA THR A 131 -14.14 -14.26 -0.48
C THR A 131 -13.92 -13.24 -1.59
N GLY A 132 -13.75 -13.73 -2.82
CA GLY A 132 -13.64 -12.84 -3.99
C GLY A 132 -12.35 -12.02 -4.08
N ASN A 133 -11.37 -12.28 -3.21
CA ASN A 133 -10.08 -11.59 -3.23
C ASN A 133 -9.21 -12.05 -4.40
N ALA A 134 -8.36 -11.16 -4.90
CA ALA A 134 -7.40 -11.45 -5.96
C ALA A 134 -6.01 -10.93 -5.60
N TYR A 135 -4.97 -11.68 -5.96
CA TYR A 135 -3.59 -11.24 -5.86
C TYR A 135 -2.84 -11.54 -7.16
N ARG A 136 -2.36 -10.51 -7.85
CA ARG A 136 -1.70 -10.68 -9.15
C ARG A 136 -0.41 -9.89 -9.25
N ASN A 137 0.52 -10.39 -10.06
CA ASN A 137 1.78 -9.71 -10.39
C ASN A 137 2.64 -9.35 -9.17
N ASN A 138 2.48 -10.03 -8.03
CA ASN A 138 3.23 -9.73 -6.82
C ASN A 138 4.56 -10.49 -6.80
N MET A 139 5.55 -9.92 -6.12
CA MET A 139 6.84 -10.57 -5.84
C MET A 139 6.95 -10.85 -4.34
N LEU A 140 6.94 -12.12 -3.95
CA LEU A 140 6.89 -12.56 -2.57
C LEU A 140 8.11 -13.43 -2.31
N ARG A 141 9.06 -13.01 -1.45
CA ARG A 141 10.33 -13.72 -1.27
C ARG A 141 10.80 -13.77 0.17
N GLY A 142 11.37 -14.90 0.57
CA GLY A 142 11.99 -15.05 1.89
C GLY A 142 11.04 -14.86 3.08
N ASN A 143 9.72 -14.98 2.87
CA ASN A 143 8.73 -14.92 3.94
C ASN A 143 8.66 -16.27 4.65
N THR A 144 8.81 -16.27 5.98
CA THR A 144 9.08 -17.49 6.77
C THR A 144 7.89 -18.46 6.77
N GLY A 145 6.66 -17.95 6.83
CA GLY A 145 5.42 -18.72 6.75
C GLY A 145 4.98 -19.09 5.34
N GLY A 146 5.76 -18.71 4.31
CA GLY A 146 5.47 -18.95 2.90
C GLY A 146 5.06 -17.69 2.12
N ALA A 147 4.92 -17.81 0.81
CA ALA A 147 4.59 -16.67 -0.03
C ALA A 147 3.15 -16.17 0.22
N VAL A 148 2.17 -17.08 0.20
CA VAL A 148 0.74 -16.77 0.33
C VAL A 148 0.06 -17.75 1.27
N ILE A 149 -0.86 -17.24 2.10
CA ILE A 149 -1.84 -18.04 2.86
C ILE A 149 -3.24 -17.51 2.51
N GLY A 150 -4.19 -18.42 2.25
CA GLY A 150 -5.56 -18.08 1.93
C GLY A 150 -5.97 -18.46 0.51
N VAL A 151 -7.21 -18.13 0.16
CA VAL A 151 -7.81 -18.41 -1.14
C VAL A 151 -8.05 -17.13 -1.92
N ALA A 152 -7.93 -17.20 -3.25
CA ALA A 152 -8.20 -16.11 -4.15
C ALA A 152 -8.95 -16.59 -5.40
N THR A 153 -9.73 -15.70 -5.99
CA THR A 153 -10.39 -15.93 -7.27
C THR A 153 -9.45 -15.75 -8.46
N ASP A 154 -8.37 -14.98 -8.30
CA ASP A 154 -7.29 -14.83 -9.27
C ASP A 154 -5.95 -14.70 -8.54
N ALA A 155 -4.97 -15.44 -9.05
CA ALA A 155 -3.61 -15.58 -8.52
C ALA A 155 -2.53 -15.46 -9.63
N GLY A 156 -2.86 -14.83 -10.77
CA GLY A 156 -1.99 -14.80 -11.94
C GLY A 156 -0.72 -13.95 -11.81
N GLY A 157 0.36 -14.39 -12.45
CA GLY A 157 1.57 -13.56 -12.67
C GLY A 157 2.45 -13.31 -11.45
N ASN A 158 2.22 -14.00 -10.32
CA ASN A 158 3.04 -13.84 -9.13
C ASN A 158 4.40 -14.55 -9.24
N ILE A 159 5.42 -13.98 -8.59
CA ILE A 159 6.74 -14.57 -8.37
C ILE A 159 6.81 -14.92 -6.88
N LEU A 160 6.84 -16.22 -6.56
CA LEU A 160 6.76 -16.77 -5.20
C LEU A 160 8.10 -17.33 -4.71
#